data_AF-X1LWS3-F1
#
_entry.id   AF-X1LWS3-F1
#
_cell.length_a   1.000
_cell.length_b   1.000
_cell.length_c   1.000
_cell.angle_alpha   90.00
_cell.angle_beta   90.00
_cell.angle_gamma   90.00
#
_symmetry.space_group_name_H-M   'P 1'
#
loop_
_entity.id
_entity.type
_entity.pdbx_description
1 polymer ?
#
loop_
_entity_poly.entity_id
_entity_poly.type
_entity_poly.pdbx_seq_one_letter_code
_entity_poly.pdbx_strand_id
1 'polypeptide(L)'
;GICKYYAGEWNRCYSKDLDDGSVLVVLSSVKSDMVYRFRVKDLCGPAEEVLEYGEVDISAPEYLLTRQAKAKSLLLEKGEDDVS
;
A
#
# COMPACT_ATOMS: atom_id res chain seq x y z
N GLY A 1 15.08 -4.22 -12.06
CA GLY A 1 15.30 -3.07 -11.16
C GLY A 1 13.99 -2.56 -10.61
N ILE A 2 14.07 -1.80 -9.53
CA ILE A 2 12.95 -1.09 -8.92
C ILE A 2 12.56 0.14 -9.75
N CYS A 3 13.41 0.60 -10.70
CA CYS A 3 13.15 1.75 -11.56
C CYS A 3 11.77 1.82 -12.22
N LYS A 4 11.17 0.67 -12.59
CA LYS A 4 9.82 0.62 -13.17
C LYS A 4 8.72 1.14 -12.23
N TYR A 5 9.02 1.22 -10.94
CA TYR A 5 8.13 1.74 -9.90
C TYR A 5 8.40 3.22 -9.58
N TYR A 6 9.43 3.88 -10.13
CA TYR A 6 9.73 5.29 -9.81
C TYR A 6 8.70 6.28 -10.34
N ALA A 7 8.00 5.94 -11.42
CA ALA A 7 6.98 6.80 -12.04
C ALA A 7 5.55 6.49 -11.55
N GLY A 8 5.38 5.62 -10.55
CA GLY A 8 4.07 5.28 -10.00
C GLY A 8 3.48 6.38 -9.13
N GLU A 9 2.15 6.41 -9.04
CA GLU A 9 1.46 7.21 -8.03
C GLU A 9 1.41 6.42 -6.72
N TRP A 10 2.21 6.84 -5.74
CA TRP A 10 2.37 6.16 -4.46
C TRP A 10 1.70 6.95 -3.34
N ASN A 11 0.89 6.27 -2.54
CA ASN A 11 0.30 6.80 -1.31
C ASN A 11 1.37 6.95 -0.22
N ARG A 12 2.28 5.97 -0.15
CA ARG A 12 3.42 5.96 0.77
C ARG A 12 4.63 5.35 0.07
N CYS A 13 5.75 6.03 0.22
CA CYS A 13 7.07 5.53 -0.11
C CYS A 13 7.91 5.59 1.17
N TYR A 14 8.48 4.46 1.56
CA TYR A 14 9.36 4.36 2.71
C TYR A 14 10.66 3.68 2.29
N SER A 15 11.79 4.27 2.67
CA SER A 15 13.10 3.67 2.48
C SER A 15 13.87 3.62 3.79
N LYS A 16 14.67 2.56 3.98
CA LYS A 16 15.54 2.39 5.14
C LYS A 16 16.85 1.73 4.71
N ASP A 17 17.97 2.35 5.03
CA ASP A 17 19.29 1.75 4.87
C ASP A 17 19.48 0.58 5.86
N LEU A 18 20.12 -0.49 5.39
CA LEU A 18 20.45 -1.68 6.17
C LEU A 18 21.96 -1.76 6.39
N ASP A 19 22.36 -2.47 7.44
CA ASP A 19 23.77 -2.53 7.90
C ASP A 19 24.72 -3.17 6.86
N ASP A 20 24.19 -3.91 5.89
CA ASP A 20 24.96 -4.52 4.80
C ASP A 20 25.12 -3.61 3.57
N GLY A 21 24.69 -2.35 3.66
CA GLY A 21 24.73 -1.38 2.57
C GLY A 21 23.63 -1.56 1.53
N SER A 22 22.65 -2.42 1.76
CA SER A 22 21.41 -2.47 0.97
C SER A 22 20.35 -1.53 1.53
N VAL A 23 19.35 -1.19 0.73
CA VAL A 23 18.22 -0.33 1.09
C VAL A 23 16.94 -1.13 0.99
N LEU A 24 16.16 -1.13 2.06
CA LEU A 24 14.79 -1.61 2.07
C LEU A 24 13.87 -0.50 1.54
N VAL A 25 13.10 -0.77 0.49
CA VAL A 25 12.11 0.14 -0.08
C VAL A 25 10.72 -0.49 0.00
N VAL A 26 9.74 0.25 0.52
CA VAL A 26 8.34 -0.16 0.62
C VAL A 26 7.47 0.87 -0.09
N LEU A 27 6.66 0.41 -1.04
CA LEU A 27 5.79 1.24 -1.86
C LEU A 27 4.34 0.77 -1.70
N SER A 28 3.41 1.68 -1.42
CA SER A 28 1.97 1.40 -1.43
C SER A 28 1.27 2.34 -2.42
N SER A 29 0.49 1.81 -3.34
CA SER A 29 -0.15 2.57 -4.42
C SER A 29 -1.39 3.33 -3.94
N VAL A 30 -1.74 4.43 -4.64
CA VAL A 30 -3.08 5.05 -4.51
C VAL A 30 -4.16 4.31 -5.28
N LYS A 31 -3.78 3.55 -6.32
CA LYS A 31 -4.69 2.90 -7.27
C LYS A 31 -4.96 1.43 -6.97
N SER A 32 -4.23 0.85 -6.02
CA SER A 32 -4.36 -0.57 -5.66
C SER A 32 -4.05 -0.80 -4.19
N ASP A 33 -4.73 -1.76 -3.58
CA ASP A 33 -4.48 -2.23 -2.22
C ASP A 33 -3.26 -3.16 -2.15
N MET A 34 -2.23 -2.87 -2.95
CA MET A 34 -0.98 -3.64 -3.00
C MET A 34 0.14 -2.85 -2.33
N VAL A 35 0.89 -3.55 -1.50
CA VAL A 35 2.16 -3.08 -0.92
C VAL A 35 3.29 -3.89 -1.53
N TYR A 36 4.27 -3.19 -2.09
CA TYR A 36 5.47 -3.76 -2.68
C TYR A 36 6.67 -3.52 -1.77
N ARG A 37 7.50 -4.53 -1.58
CA ARG A 37 8.70 -4.48 -0.74
C ARG A 37 9.91 -4.95 -1.55
N PHE A 38 10.96 -4.15 -1.56
CA PHE A 38 12.20 -4.42 -2.27
C PHE A 38 13.38 -4.28 -1.31
N ARG A 39 14.35 -5.19 -1.40
CA ARG A 39 15.69 -4.95 -0.87
C ARG A 39 16.61 -4.72 -2.06
N VAL A 40 17.26 -3.57 -2.11
CA VAL A 40 17.99 -3.09 -3.28
C VAL A 40 19.40 -2.70 -2.89
N LYS A 41 20.40 -3.04 -3.70
CA LYS A 41 21.76 -2.52 -3.60
C LYS A 41 21.99 -1.47 -4.68
N ASP A 42 22.76 -0.44 -4.37
CA ASP A 42 23.02 0.69 -5.28
C ASP A 42 21.72 1.33 -5.82
N LEU A 43 20.79 1.64 -4.91
CA LEU A 43 19.50 2.24 -5.25
C LEU A 43 19.72 3.54 -6.04
N CYS A 44 19.06 3.67 -7.21
CA CYS A 44 19.23 4.78 -8.16
C CYS A 44 20.62 4.88 -8.83
N GLY A 45 21.50 3.90 -8.63
CA GLY A 45 22.82 3.85 -9.24
C GLY A 45 22.88 2.96 -10.49
N PRO A 46 24.00 3.01 -11.25
CA PRO A 46 24.18 2.22 -12.47
C PRO A 46 24.32 0.72 -12.20
N ALA A 47 24.61 0.29 -10.97
CA ALA A 47 24.70 -1.10 -10.56
C ALA A 47 23.50 -1.53 -9.69
N GLU A 48 22.33 -0.88 -9.86
CA GLU A 48 21.11 -1.21 -9.12
C GLU A 48 20.76 -2.70 -9.22
N GLU A 49 20.73 -3.37 -8.07
CA GLU A 49 20.43 -4.80 -7.97
C GLU A 49 19.31 -5.03 -6.96
N VAL A 50 18.26 -5.75 -7.36
CA VAL A 50 17.18 -6.16 -6.45
C VAL A 50 17.55 -7.50 -5.84
N LEU A 51 17.86 -7.49 -4.55
CA LEU A 51 18.25 -8.67 -3.77
C LEU A 51 17.02 -9.48 -3.32
N GLU A 52 15.94 -8.78 -2.93
CA GLU A 52 14.67 -9.40 -2.50
C GLU A 52 13.48 -8.61 -3.05
N TYR A 53 12.41 -9.31 -3.39
CA TYR A 53 11.13 -8.73 -3.81
C TYR A 53 9.97 -9.46 -3.15
N GLY A 54 8.98 -8.71 -2.67
CA GLY A 54 7.72 -9.23 -2.19
C GLY A 54 6.57 -8.28 -2.47
N GLU A 55 5.37 -8.84 -2.57
CA GLU A 55 4.12 -8.11 -2.73
C GLU A 55 3.07 -8.67 -1.78
N VAL A 56 2.28 -7.78 -1.19
CA VAL A 56 1.24 -8.13 -0.23
C VAL A 56 -0.03 -7.39 -0.61
N ASP A 57 -1.12 -8.14 -0.77
CA ASP A 57 -2.47 -7.59 -0.87
C ASP A 57 -2.96 -7.23 0.54
N ILE A 58 -3.28 -5.95 0.73
CA ILE A 58 -3.80 -5.39 1.97
C ILE A 58 -5.29 -5.02 1.87
N SER A 59 -5.99 -5.51 0.84
CA SER A 59 -7.42 -5.30 0.68
C SER A 59 -8.19 -5.80 1.90
N ALA A 60 -9.23 -5.03 2.26
CA ALA A 60 -10.10 -5.43 3.34
C ALA A 60 -10.86 -6.71 2.95
N PRO A 61 -10.90 -7.75 3.81
CA PRO A 61 -11.72 -8.92 3.58
C PRO A 61 -13.17 -8.55 3.24
N GLU A 62 -13.76 -9.22 2.24
CA GLU A 62 -15.08 -8.89 1.69
C GLU A 62 -16.18 -8.79 2.76
N TYR A 63 -16.15 -9.66 3.77
CA TYR A 63 -17.14 -9.64 4.85
C TYR A 63 -17.07 -8.35 5.70
N LEU A 64 -15.91 -7.70 5.82
CA LEU A 64 -15.77 -6.41 6.52
C LEU A 64 -16.35 -5.28 5.68
N LEU A 65 -16.14 -5.30 4.35
CA LEU A 65 -16.76 -4.34 3.43
C LEU A 65 -18.28 -4.43 3.48
N THR A 66 -18.83 -5.65 3.46
CA THR A 66 -20.28 -5.89 3.57
C THR A 66 -20.84 -5.39 4.91
N ARG A 67 -20.12 -5.63 6.03
CA ARG A 67 -20.54 -5.12 7.34
C ARG A 67 -20.49 -3.60 7.42
N GLN A 68 -19.47 -2.96 6.84
CA GLN A 68 -19.39 -1.50 6.77
C GLN A 68 -20.51 -0.90 5.91
N ALA A 69 -20.83 -1.50 4.77
CA ALA A 69 -21.93 -1.08 3.91
C ALA A 69 -23.27 -1.17 4.66
N LYS A 70 -23.53 -2.30 5.34
CA LYS A 70 -24.74 -2.49 6.15
C LYS A 70 -24.82 -1.47 7.30
N ALA A 71 -23.73 -1.23 8.01
CA ALA A 71 -23.69 -0.22 9.08
C ALA A 71 -23.97 1.20 8.57
N LYS A 72 -23.41 1.58 7.41
CA LYS A 72 -23.69 2.87 6.75
C LYS A 72 -25.17 2.99 6.36
N SER A 73 -25.75 1.94 5.78
CA SER A 73 -27.18 1.92 5.41
C SER A 73 -28.08 2.14 6.63
N LEU A 74 -27.79 1.44 7.73
CA LEU A 74 -28.54 1.59 8.98
C LEU A 74 -28.42 2.99 9.59
N LEU A 75 -27.26 3.64 9.47
CA LEU A 75 -27.07 5.01 9.95
C LEU A 75 -27.83 6.04 9.09
N LEU A 76 -27.97 5.79 7.78
CA LEU A 76 -28.78 6.60 6.87
C LEU A 76 -30.27 6.45 7.18
N GLU A 77 -30.76 5.23 7.39
CA GLU A 77 -32.16 4.96 7.75
C GLU A 77 -32.55 5.54 9.10
N LYS A 78 -31.64 5.54 10.08
CA LYS A 78 -31.89 6.09 11.42
C LYS A 78 -31.79 7.62 11.51
N GLY A 79 -31.25 8.28 10.48
CA GLY A 79 -31.10 9.73 10.43
C GLY A 79 -32.37 10.48 10.04
N GLU A 80 -33.39 9.79 9.52
CA GLU A 80 -34.67 10.40 9.12
C GLU A 80 -35.72 10.44 10.25
N ASP A 81 -35.53 9.74 11.36
CA ASP A 81 -36.50 9.65 12.46
C ASP A 81 -36.29 10.65 13.62
N ASP A 82 -35.28 11.54 13.55
CA ASP A 82 -34.93 12.47 14.66
C ASP A 82 -35.09 13.97 14.31
N VAL A 83 -36.00 14.28 13.37
CA VAL A 83 -36.53 15.64 13.13
C VAL A 83 -38.03 15.59 12.86
N SER A 84 -38.85 15.59 13.91
CA SER A 84 -40.25 16.05 13.91
C SER A 84 -40.74 16.34 15.32
#